data_AF-A0A9X3XQV5-F1
#
_entry.id   AF-A0A9X3XQV5-F1
#
_cell.length_a   1.000
_cell.length_b   1.000
_cell.length_c   1.000
_cell.angle_alpha   90.00
_cell.angle_beta   90.00
_cell.angle_gamma   90.00
#
_symmetry.space_group_name_H-M   'P 1'
#
loop_
_entity.id
_entity.type
_entity.pdbx_description
1 polymer ?
#
loop_
_entity_poly.entity_id
_entity_poly.type
_entity_poly.pdbx_seq_one_letter_code
_entity_poly.pdbx_strand_id
1 'polypeptide(L)'
;MPHEFDKIKDFKLDKPKADEWARLRYEKWEKSSNPSDFETVKEFIRESNNFKKILKEYNGILDDIDDSKYPNVKKKLKELNKLLNYEVNRLIYPKDIYIGLDANDLGVELRAQYMNNTPTTLNIKACSNILNYKFGTLLGFEVGSLIKDIREMDKVLLRITLPAGSYLGCFYSRGEQKAIIPPNNDIEIKSSKIIAYEGREIIALKAVLKEKYFVDKKISNLEKKLSNKFVDFDKSIYFVKLDFKKGFESYALEFAETSINSLISNFPKNKQLYEDTIDDIKQIVFTDGRIPVPTGSDISGWFDQYNKILYIKPTTPRFVLNIDKSMDSKTTILHEVAHAVDQLHLDFSMNAKFNQIYNEEKAAVIQNETITSEGYAGNNISEYFAEVFKAIYSPYSEQRQAIQEIAPKSVSFIEQKIKEYK
;
A
#
# COMPACT_ATOMS: atom_id res chain seq x y z
N MET A 1 -9.61 28.04 -32.01
CA MET A 1 -9.66 26.75 -32.72
C MET A 1 -8.60 25.82 -32.14
N PRO A 2 -8.88 24.51 -31.99
CA PRO A 2 -7.88 23.53 -31.52
C PRO A 2 -6.71 23.43 -32.51
N HIS A 3 -5.49 23.27 -32.00
CA HIS A 3 -4.31 23.02 -32.83
C HIS A 3 -4.33 21.57 -33.35
N GLU A 4 -3.72 21.27 -34.50
CA GLU A 4 -3.72 19.91 -35.06
C GLU A 4 -3.14 18.87 -34.08
N PHE A 5 -2.05 19.24 -33.39
CA PHE A 5 -1.41 18.42 -32.37
C PHE A 5 -2.27 18.14 -31.13
N ASP A 6 -3.34 18.90 -30.89
CA ASP A 6 -4.23 18.63 -29.76
C ASP A 6 -4.91 17.26 -29.91
N LYS A 7 -5.16 16.80 -31.14
CA LYS A 7 -5.78 15.49 -31.43
C LYS A 7 -4.87 14.29 -31.21
N ILE A 8 -3.55 14.49 -31.11
CA ILE A 8 -2.58 13.40 -30.95
C ILE A 8 -2.66 12.84 -29.53
N LYS A 9 -3.31 11.70 -29.34
CA LYS A 9 -3.41 11.08 -28.01
C LYS A 9 -2.05 10.70 -27.41
N ASP A 10 -1.18 10.10 -28.22
CA ASP A 10 0.11 9.53 -27.81
C ASP A 10 1.18 9.90 -28.84
N PHE A 11 2.17 10.68 -28.43
CA PHE A 11 3.30 11.06 -29.27
C PHE A 11 4.32 9.94 -29.46
N LYS A 12 4.25 8.86 -28.66
CA LYS A 12 5.16 7.71 -28.68
C LYS A 12 6.62 8.14 -28.53
N LEU A 13 7.36 8.23 -29.64
CA LEU A 13 8.77 8.64 -29.72
C LEU A 13 8.96 9.91 -30.58
N ASP A 14 7.88 10.54 -31.06
CA ASP A 14 7.89 11.75 -31.89
C ASP A 14 8.19 12.99 -31.03
N LYS A 15 9.46 13.14 -30.66
CA LYS A 15 9.94 14.25 -29.83
C LYS A 15 9.62 15.63 -30.43
N PRO A 16 9.86 15.91 -31.74
CA PRO A 16 9.57 17.22 -32.31
C PRO A 16 8.11 17.67 -32.13
N LYS A 17 7.13 16.80 -32.39
CA LYS A 17 5.72 17.17 -32.20
C LYS A 17 5.32 17.30 -30.74
N ALA A 18 5.89 16.45 -29.88
CA ALA A 18 5.66 16.55 -28.44
C ALA A 18 6.21 17.87 -27.88
N ASP A 19 7.40 18.27 -28.32
CA ASP A 19 8.01 19.55 -27.98
C ASP A 19 7.13 20.70 -28.45
N GLU A 20 6.79 20.74 -29.74
CA GLU A 20 5.97 21.84 -30.26
C GLU A 20 4.62 21.98 -29.54
N TRP A 21 3.96 20.85 -29.23
CA TRP A 21 2.73 20.86 -28.46
C TRP A 21 2.93 21.37 -27.02
N ALA A 22 3.98 20.92 -26.33
CA ALA A 22 4.31 21.38 -24.98
C ALA A 22 4.60 22.88 -24.92
N ARG A 23 5.36 23.40 -25.89
CA ARG A 23 5.67 24.84 -26.02
C ARG A 23 4.42 25.68 -26.16
N LEU A 24 3.55 25.32 -27.10
CA LEU A 24 2.30 26.06 -27.33
C LEU A 24 1.39 26.07 -26.09
N ARG A 25 1.41 24.99 -25.29
CA ARG A 25 0.65 24.89 -24.04
C ARG A 25 1.28 25.71 -22.92
N TYR A 26 2.59 25.63 -22.74
CA TYR A 26 3.32 26.42 -21.74
C TYR A 26 3.18 27.93 -21.98
N GLU A 27 3.37 28.40 -23.22
CA GLU A 27 3.23 29.83 -23.57
C GLU A 27 1.80 30.34 -23.32
N LYS A 28 0.78 29.52 -23.58
CA LYS A 28 -0.60 29.87 -23.26
C LYS A 28 -0.82 29.95 -21.75
N TRP A 29 -0.28 29.00 -21.00
CA TRP A 29 -0.39 28.99 -19.54
C TRP A 29 0.29 30.20 -18.91
N GLU A 30 1.52 30.53 -19.34
CA GLU A 30 2.28 31.70 -18.91
C GLU A 30 1.51 33.00 -19.19
N LYS A 31 1.01 33.19 -20.43
CA LYS A 31 0.26 34.40 -20.81
C LYS A 31 -1.08 34.55 -20.09
N SER A 32 -1.69 33.44 -19.67
CA SER A 32 -2.97 33.45 -18.95
C SER A 32 -2.83 33.65 -17.44
N SER A 33 -1.60 33.58 -16.91
CA SER A 33 -1.31 33.69 -15.49
C SER A 33 -0.74 35.07 -15.16
N ASN A 34 -0.95 35.54 -13.94
CA ASN A 34 -0.23 36.72 -13.45
C ASN A 34 1.27 36.39 -13.36
N PRO A 35 2.19 37.26 -13.80
CA PRO A 35 3.63 37.01 -13.71
C PRO A 35 4.12 36.57 -12.32
N SER A 36 3.55 37.17 -11.26
CA SER A 36 3.90 36.80 -9.87
C SER A 36 3.47 35.37 -9.51
N ASP A 37 2.24 34.97 -9.87
CA ASP A 37 1.74 33.60 -9.64
C ASP A 37 2.51 32.57 -10.48
N PHE A 38 2.91 32.92 -11.70
CA PHE A 38 3.64 32.00 -12.58
C PHE A 38 5.09 31.76 -12.13
N GLU A 39 5.68 32.64 -11.32
CA GLU A 39 6.96 32.35 -10.68
C GLU A 39 6.88 31.16 -9.72
N THR A 40 5.73 30.91 -9.07
CA THR A 40 5.50 29.70 -8.27
C THR A 40 5.63 28.43 -9.10
N VAL A 41 5.16 28.45 -10.37
CA VAL A 41 5.32 27.32 -11.30
C VAL A 41 6.80 27.12 -11.64
N LYS A 42 7.52 28.21 -11.96
CA LYS A 42 8.96 28.14 -12.28
C LYS A 42 9.80 27.68 -11.08
N GLU A 43 9.43 28.07 -9.87
CA GLU A 43 10.08 27.62 -8.64
C GLU A 43 9.83 26.13 -8.41
N PHE A 44 8.59 25.66 -8.55
CA PHE A 44 8.29 24.22 -8.47
C PHE A 44 9.10 23.40 -9.47
N ILE A 45 9.24 23.88 -10.71
CA ILE A 45 10.04 23.21 -11.74
C ILE A 45 11.51 23.09 -11.31
N ARG A 46 12.08 24.19 -10.79
CA ARG A 46 13.47 24.24 -10.30
C ARG A 46 13.71 23.32 -9.10
N GLU A 47 12.75 23.25 -8.18
CA GLU A 47 12.87 22.52 -6.91
C GLU A 47 12.04 21.23 -6.85
N SER A 48 11.65 20.69 -8.00
CA SER A 48 10.69 19.57 -8.10
C SER A 48 11.08 18.36 -7.25
N ASN A 49 12.37 18.05 -7.10
CA ASN A 49 12.84 16.96 -6.23
C ASN A 49 12.58 17.23 -4.73
N ASN A 50 12.75 18.46 -4.27
CA ASN A 50 12.48 18.83 -2.88
C ASN A 50 10.98 18.77 -2.60
N PHE A 51 10.16 19.34 -3.48
CA PHE A 51 8.71 19.27 -3.35
C PHE A 51 8.20 17.83 -3.39
N LYS A 52 8.71 16.99 -4.29
CA LYS A 52 8.39 15.55 -4.32
C LYS A 52 8.72 14.86 -3.00
N LYS A 53 9.90 15.14 -2.42
CA LYS A 53 10.29 14.57 -1.11
C LYS A 53 9.32 14.97 0.01
N ILE A 54 8.95 16.26 0.07
CA ILE A 54 8.01 16.77 1.07
C ILE A 54 6.62 16.15 0.86
N LEU A 55 6.13 16.12 -0.38
CA LEU A 55 4.85 15.47 -0.71
C LEU A 55 4.86 14.00 -0.30
N LYS A 56 5.94 13.26 -0.53
CA LYS A 56 6.06 11.87 -0.06
C LYS A 56 5.98 11.76 1.47
N GLU A 57 6.59 12.67 2.21
CA GLU A 57 6.52 12.67 3.69
C GLU A 57 5.08 12.81 4.22
N TYR A 58 4.26 13.61 3.54
CA TYR A 58 2.86 13.86 3.91
C TYR A 58 1.85 13.09 3.04
N ASN A 59 2.28 12.02 2.35
CA ASN A 59 1.43 11.20 1.48
C ASN A 59 0.61 12.03 0.47
N GLY A 60 1.19 13.12 -0.05
CA GLY A 60 0.55 14.05 -0.99
C GLY A 60 -0.58 14.91 -0.42
N ILE A 61 -0.92 14.75 0.87
CA ILE A 61 -1.97 15.52 1.53
C ILE A 61 -1.41 16.91 1.85
N LEU A 62 -1.72 17.87 0.98
CA LEU A 62 -1.23 19.25 1.09
C LEU A 62 -1.61 19.91 2.43
N ASP A 63 -2.74 19.52 3.02
CA ASP A 63 -3.21 20.08 4.29
C ASP A 63 -2.43 19.58 5.51
N ASP A 64 -1.77 18.43 5.42
CA ASP A 64 -1.05 17.81 6.53
C ASP A 64 0.40 18.30 6.61
N ILE A 65 0.89 19.02 5.59
CA ILE A 65 2.24 19.59 5.57
C ILE A 65 2.42 20.54 6.77
N ASP A 66 3.40 20.23 7.60
CA ASP A 66 3.75 21.01 8.80
C ASP A 66 4.46 22.31 8.40
N ASP A 67 3.74 23.42 8.55
CA ASP A 67 4.25 24.77 8.24
C ASP A 67 5.43 25.16 9.13
N SER A 68 5.59 24.57 10.33
CA SER A 68 6.74 24.84 11.21
C SER A 68 8.03 24.22 10.68
N LYS A 69 7.92 23.03 10.05
CA LYS A 69 9.03 22.31 9.44
C LYS A 69 9.33 22.79 8.01
N TYR A 70 8.29 23.14 7.26
CA TYR A 70 8.39 23.58 5.86
C TYR A 70 7.66 24.91 5.61
N PRO A 71 8.25 26.05 6.06
CA PRO A 71 7.61 27.35 5.94
C PRO A 71 7.24 27.68 4.50
N ASN A 72 5.99 28.11 4.28
CA ASN A 72 5.43 28.52 2.99
C ASN A 72 5.31 27.42 1.91
N VAL A 73 5.80 26.20 2.14
CA VAL A 73 5.71 25.12 1.14
C VAL A 73 4.26 24.74 0.87
N LYS A 74 3.46 24.56 1.92
CA LYS A 74 2.02 24.27 1.81
C LYS A 74 1.29 25.32 0.98
N LYS A 75 1.55 26.60 1.24
CA LYS A 75 0.95 27.72 0.49
C LYS A 75 1.32 27.66 -1.00
N LYS A 76 2.61 27.47 -1.32
CA LYS A 76 3.10 27.37 -2.70
C LYS A 76 2.49 26.19 -3.45
N LEU A 77 2.41 25.02 -2.83
CA LEU A 77 1.81 23.83 -3.44
C LEU A 77 0.30 23.99 -3.67
N LYS A 78 -0.43 24.65 -2.75
CA LYS A 78 -1.84 24.99 -2.96
C LYS A 78 -2.02 25.97 -4.12
N GLU A 79 -1.15 26.97 -4.25
CA GLU A 79 -1.16 27.90 -5.36
C GLU A 79 -0.86 27.21 -6.70
N LEU A 80 0.17 26.36 -6.74
CA LEU A 80 0.46 25.52 -7.92
C LEU A 80 -0.74 24.67 -8.31
N ASN A 81 -1.41 24.02 -7.35
CA ASN A 81 -2.62 23.24 -7.62
C ASN A 81 -3.71 24.11 -8.25
N LYS A 82 -3.92 25.33 -7.74
CA LYS A 82 -4.87 26.28 -8.32
C LYS A 82 -4.51 26.64 -9.76
N LEU A 83 -3.23 26.95 -10.04
CA LEU A 83 -2.75 27.32 -11.37
C LEU A 83 -2.85 26.18 -12.38
N LEU A 84 -2.58 24.94 -11.96
CA LEU A 84 -2.74 23.76 -12.81
C LEU A 84 -4.20 23.51 -13.20
N ASN A 85 -5.15 23.89 -12.34
CA ASN A 85 -6.59 23.75 -12.58
C ASN A 85 -7.21 24.93 -13.36
N TYR A 86 -6.41 25.79 -14.00
CA TYR A 86 -6.93 26.81 -14.91
C TYR A 86 -7.45 26.18 -16.21
N GLU A 87 -8.51 26.75 -16.79
CA GLU A 87 -9.14 26.25 -18.02
C GLU A 87 -8.16 26.12 -19.20
N VAL A 88 -7.11 26.95 -19.27
CA VAL A 88 -6.04 26.85 -20.27
C VAL A 88 -5.30 25.52 -20.24
N ASN A 89 -5.22 24.89 -19.07
CA ASN A 89 -4.55 23.62 -18.83
C ASN A 89 -5.48 22.43 -19.05
N ARG A 90 -6.79 22.67 -19.17
CA ARG A 90 -7.79 21.65 -19.42
C ARG A 90 -7.62 21.04 -20.81
N LEU A 91 -7.62 19.71 -20.87
CA LEU A 91 -7.45 18.95 -22.10
C LEU A 91 -8.74 18.94 -22.92
N ILE A 92 -8.64 19.32 -24.20
CA ILE A 92 -9.75 19.20 -25.15
C ILE A 92 -9.89 17.75 -25.65
N TYR A 93 -8.75 17.07 -25.80
CA TYR A 93 -8.67 15.68 -26.24
C TYR A 93 -7.87 14.85 -25.24
N PRO A 94 -8.09 13.53 -25.17
CA PRO A 94 -7.31 12.66 -24.30
C PRO A 94 -5.81 12.73 -24.61
N LYS A 95 -4.97 12.60 -23.58
CA LYS A 95 -3.50 12.56 -23.72
C LYS A 95 -2.90 11.45 -22.87
N ASP A 96 -1.87 10.82 -23.41
CA ASP A 96 -1.06 9.84 -22.70
C ASP A 96 0.21 10.49 -22.14
N ILE A 97 0.48 10.23 -20.86
CA ILE A 97 1.66 10.71 -20.14
C ILE A 97 2.44 9.51 -19.62
N TYR A 98 3.77 9.59 -19.70
CA TYR A 98 4.69 8.57 -19.22
C TYR A 98 5.37 9.03 -17.95
N ILE A 99 5.20 8.29 -16.87
CA ILE A 99 5.72 8.61 -15.53
C ILE A 99 6.61 7.46 -15.10
N GLY A 100 7.83 7.76 -14.64
CA GLY A 100 8.65 6.80 -13.91
C GLY A 100 8.21 6.77 -12.45
N LEU A 101 7.84 5.60 -11.95
CA LEU A 101 7.48 5.40 -10.55
C LEU A 101 8.62 4.68 -9.83
N ASP A 102 9.03 5.19 -8.69
CA ASP A 102 9.86 4.43 -7.77
C ASP A 102 9.01 3.48 -6.91
N ALA A 103 9.66 2.60 -6.15
CA ALA A 103 8.96 1.66 -5.28
C ALA A 103 8.10 2.38 -4.21
N ASN A 104 8.55 3.54 -3.73
CA ASN A 104 7.82 4.31 -2.72
C ASN A 104 6.56 4.93 -3.31
N ASP A 105 6.56 5.28 -4.61
CA ASP A 105 5.37 5.76 -5.31
C ASP A 105 4.28 4.67 -5.43
N LEU A 106 4.65 3.40 -5.27
CA LEU A 106 3.75 2.27 -5.12
C LEU A 106 3.50 1.89 -3.65
N GLY A 107 3.86 2.76 -2.71
CA GLY A 107 3.67 2.53 -1.27
C GLY A 107 4.61 1.48 -0.68
N VAL A 108 5.75 1.17 -1.34
CA VAL A 108 6.68 0.11 -0.92
C VAL A 108 8.11 0.62 -0.75
N GLU A 109 8.66 0.51 0.46
CA GLU A 109 10.03 0.96 0.76
C GLU A 109 11.10 -0.01 0.23
N LEU A 110 11.41 0.01 -1.07
CA LEU A 110 12.17 -1.09 -1.67
C LEU A 110 13.09 -0.72 -2.82
N ARG A 111 14.35 -0.41 -2.52
CA ARG A 111 15.39 -0.26 -3.57
C ARG A 111 16.10 -1.57 -3.94
N ALA A 112 16.23 -2.55 -3.04
CA ALA A 112 17.18 -3.65 -3.22
C ALA A 112 16.58 -5.01 -3.66
N GLN A 113 15.30 -5.28 -3.44
CA GLN A 113 14.77 -6.66 -3.47
C GLN A 113 13.96 -7.04 -4.74
N TYR A 114 13.71 -6.09 -5.65
CA TYR A 114 13.06 -6.36 -6.94
C TYR A 114 13.97 -6.96 -8.00
N MET A 115 15.26 -7.04 -7.73
CA MET A 115 16.25 -7.57 -8.68
C MET A 115 16.58 -9.00 -8.33
N ASN A 116 16.86 -9.80 -9.35
CA ASN A 116 17.71 -10.96 -9.15
C ASN A 116 19.14 -10.47 -8.81
N ASN A 117 20.09 -11.38 -8.59
CA ASN A 117 21.50 -11.03 -8.34
C ASN A 117 22.18 -10.23 -9.48
N THR A 118 21.44 -9.94 -10.57
CA THR A 118 21.83 -9.13 -11.72
C THR A 118 20.97 -7.85 -11.84
N PRO A 119 21.59 -6.67 -12.08
CA PRO A 119 20.89 -5.37 -12.12
C PRO A 119 20.02 -5.16 -13.38
N THR A 120 19.84 -6.19 -14.21
CA THR A 120 19.14 -6.11 -15.50
C THR A 120 17.85 -6.92 -15.55
N THR A 121 17.59 -7.79 -14.56
CA THR A 121 16.42 -8.69 -14.56
C THR A 121 15.63 -8.57 -13.27
N LEU A 122 14.31 -8.63 -13.37
CA LEU A 122 13.40 -8.54 -12.24
C LEU A 122 13.18 -9.90 -11.58
N ASN A 123 13.05 -9.89 -10.26
CA ASN A 123 12.55 -11.05 -9.52
C ASN A 123 11.02 -11.10 -9.67
N ILE A 124 10.52 -11.99 -10.52
CA ILE A 124 9.09 -12.11 -10.86
C ILE A 124 8.25 -12.37 -9.60
N LYS A 125 8.74 -13.20 -8.67
CA LYS A 125 8.02 -13.51 -7.42
C LYS A 125 7.87 -12.28 -6.54
N ALA A 126 8.94 -11.48 -6.43
CA ALA A 126 8.95 -10.22 -5.68
C ALA A 126 8.06 -9.15 -6.34
N CYS A 127 7.91 -9.19 -7.67
CA CYS A 127 7.12 -8.22 -8.42
C CYS A 127 5.65 -8.61 -8.62
N SER A 128 5.22 -9.81 -8.20
CA SER A 128 3.90 -10.36 -8.54
C SER A 128 2.75 -9.47 -8.07
N ASN A 129 2.85 -8.88 -6.87
CA ASN A 129 1.84 -8.00 -6.32
C ASN A 129 1.76 -6.66 -7.09
N ILE A 130 2.89 -6.15 -7.60
CA ILE A 130 2.88 -4.98 -8.50
C ILE A 130 2.26 -5.33 -9.84
N LEU A 131 2.57 -6.50 -10.39
CA LEU A 131 1.97 -6.96 -11.64
C LEU A 131 0.45 -7.16 -11.52
N ASN A 132 -0.03 -7.51 -10.33
CA ASN A 132 -1.46 -7.66 -10.03
C ASN A 132 -2.14 -6.36 -9.57
N TYR A 133 -1.44 -5.23 -9.54
CA TYR A 133 -1.99 -3.94 -9.14
C TYR A 133 -3.12 -3.49 -10.07
N LYS A 134 -4.29 -3.12 -9.52
CA LYS A 134 -5.53 -2.87 -10.27
C LYS A 134 -5.97 -1.41 -10.26
N PHE A 135 -5.75 -0.70 -9.15
CA PHE A 135 -6.12 0.71 -8.98
C PHE A 135 -5.46 1.30 -7.74
N GLY A 136 -5.40 2.63 -7.70
CA GLY A 136 -5.02 3.40 -6.52
C GLY A 136 -4.96 4.89 -6.80
N THR A 137 -4.35 5.63 -5.89
CA THR A 137 -4.34 7.10 -5.91
C THR A 137 -2.94 7.65 -6.21
N LEU A 138 -2.84 8.56 -7.18
CA LEU A 138 -1.66 9.39 -7.38
C LEU A 138 -1.76 10.59 -6.44
N LEU A 139 -0.96 10.57 -5.38
CA LEU A 139 -1.09 11.50 -4.25
C LEU A 139 -0.43 12.85 -4.50
N GLY A 140 0.69 12.86 -5.24
CA GLY A 140 1.50 14.05 -5.47
C GLY A 140 1.26 14.72 -6.82
N PHE A 141 2.04 15.78 -7.07
CA PHE A 141 2.17 16.33 -8.41
C PHE A 141 3.04 15.39 -9.24
N GLU A 142 2.40 14.61 -10.12
CA GLU A 142 3.13 13.67 -10.96
C GLU A 142 3.77 14.37 -12.15
N VAL A 143 5.10 14.28 -12.21
CA VAL A 143 5.89 14.83 -13.31
C VAL A 143 6.25 13.71 -14.26
N GLY A 144 5.75 13.79 -15.49
CA GLY A 144 5.99 12.82 -16.54
C GLY A 144 6.45 13.45 -17.85
N SER A 145 6.70 12.61 -18.83
CA SER A 145 7.08 12.96 -20.20
C SER A 145 5.92 12.72 -21.17
N LEU A 146 5.84 13.53 -22.22
CA LEU A 146 4.86 13.36 -23.32
C LEU A 146 5.25 12.25 -24.30
N ILE A 147 6.50 11.82 -24.25
CA ILE A 147 7.04 10.71 -25.02
C ILE A 147 7.53 9.62 -24.07
N LYS A 148 7.64 8.42 -24.61
CA LYS A 148 8.22 7.28 -23.93
C LYS A 148 9.75 7.42 -23.89
N ASP A 149 10.28 8.17 -22.93
CA ASP A 149 11.73 8.23 -22.65
C ASP A 149 12.06 7.54 -21.32
N ILE A 150 12.48 6.28 -21.39
CA ILE A 150 12.70 5.43 -20.21
C ILE A 150 14.07 5.68 -19.56
N ARG A 151 14.96 6.47 -20.16
CA ARG A 151 16.33 6.68 -19.64
C ARG A 151 16.36 7.40 -18.29
N GLU A 152 15.33 8.20 -17.99
CA GLU A 152 15.14 8.86 -16.69
C GLU A 152 14.18 8.09 -15.76
N MET A 153 13.62 6.95 -16.21
CA MET A 153 12.53 6.28 -15.53
C MET A 153 13.05 5.16 -14.63
N ASP A 154 12.53 5.11 -13.40
CA ASP A 154 12.70 4.00 -12.49
C ASP A 154 12.17 2.67 -13.08
N LYS A 155 12.38 1.57 -12.34
CA LYS A 155 12.05 0.20 -12.79
C LYS A 155 10.56 -0.02 -13.11
N VAL A 156 9.68 0.93 -12.77
CA VAL A 156 8.26 0.91 -13.11
C VAL A 156 7.92 2.11 -14.00
N LEU A 157 7.42 1.81 -15.20
CA LEU A 157 6.90 2.78 -16.15
C LEU A 157 5.37 2.79 -16.10
N LEU A 158 4.79 3.91 -15.67
CA LEU A 158 3.36 4.16 -15.77
C LEU A 158 3.05 4.97 -17.04
N ARG A 159 2.27 4.40 -17.96
CA ARG A 159 1.58 5.14 -19.02
C ARG A 159 0.15 5.41 -18.57
N ILE A 160 -0.18 6.66 -18.27
CA ILE A 160 -1.53 7.08 -17.90
C ILE A 160 -2.23 7.78 -19.07
N THR A 161 -3.45 7.34 -19.40
CA THR A 161 -4.35 8.10 -20.28
C THR A 161 -5.17 9.07 -19.44
N LEU A 162 -4.99 10.36 -19.68
CA LEU A 162 -5.84 11.44 -19.18
C LEU A 162 -7.00 11.65 -20.16
N PRO A 163 -8.27 11.54 -19.75
CA PRO A 163 -9.41 11.83 -20.62
C PRO A 163 -9.53 13.32 -20.93
N ALA A 164 -10.29 13.65 -21.98
CA ALA A 164 -10.71 15.03 -22.23
C ALA A 164 -11.41 15.60 -20.98
N GLY A 165 -11.16 16.87 -20.71
CA GLY A 165 -11.63 17.57 -19.51
C GLY A 165 -10.66 17.52 -18.32
N SER A 166 -9.62 16.68 -18.35
CA SER A 166 -8.58 16.62 -17.30
C SER A 166 -7.62 17.80 -17.39
N TYR A 167 -6.96 18.14 -16.27
CA TYR A 167 -5.96 19.20 -16.23
C TYR A 167 -4.54 18.65 -16.37
N LEU A 168 -3.70 19.37 -17.12
CA LEU A 168 -2.30 19.01 -17.36
C LEU A 168 -1.48 20.27 -17.62
N GLY A 169 -0.54 20.58 -16.72
CA GLY A 169 0.46 21.64 -16.94
C GLY A 169 1.59 21.11 -17.81
N CYS A 170 2.07 21.89 -18.77
CA CYS A 170 3.21 21.52 -19.62
C CYS A 170 4.35 22.50 -19.34
N PHE A 171 5.60 22.06 -19.35
CA PHE A 171 6.77 22.90 -19.15
C PHE A 171 8.03 22.29 -19.76
N TYR A 172 9.09 23.10 -19.83
CA TYR A 172 10.42 22.63 -20.22
C TYR A 172 11.36 22.60 -19.03
N SER A 173 12.11 21.52 -18.92
CA SER A 173 13.21 21.41 -17.97
C SER A 173 14.37 20.69 -18.64
N ARG A 174 15.58 21.27 -18.54
CA ARG A 174 16.82 20.69 -19.09
C ARG A 174 16.76 20.28 -20.58
N GLY A 175 16.00 21.03 -21.39
CA GLY A 175 15.85 20.75 -22.82
C GLY A 175 14.87 19.62 -23.15
N GLU A 176 14.03 19.22 -22.19
CA GLU A 176 13.00 18.22 -22.36
C GLU A 176 11.61 18.76 -21.99
N GLN A 177 10.62 18.32 -22.76
CA GLN A 177 9.21 18.54 -22.53
C GLN A 177 8.70 17.64 -21.40
N LYS A 178 8.18 18.27 -20.36
CA LYS A 178 7.60 17.61 -19.19
C LYS A 178 6.16 18.05 -19.02
N ALA A 179 5.41 17.23 -18.31
CA ALA A 179 4.03 17.51 -17.95
C ALA A 179 3.81 17.25 -16.47
N ILE A 180 2.95 18.06 -15.83
CA ILE A 180 2.56 17.95 -14.43
C ILE A 180 1.09 17.61 -14.36
N ILE A 181 0.78 16.48 -13.75
CA ILE A 181 -0.58 16.09 -13.38
C ILE A 181 -0.83 16.59 -11.94
N PRO A 182 -1.98 17.22 -11.66
CA PRO A 182 -2.35 17.62 -10.29
C PRO A 182 -2.36 16.43 -9.31
N PRO A 183 -2.37 16.67 -7.99
CA PRO A 183 -2.46 15.61 -6.98
C PRO A 183 -3.86 15.03 -6.86
N ASN A 184 -3.97 13.95 -6.09
CA ASN A 184 -5.21 13.25 -5.71
C ASN A 184 -6.02 12.76 -6.91
N ASN A 185 -5.32 12.07 -7.81
CA ASN A 185 -5.88 11.55 -9.04
C ASN A 185 -5.99 10.03 -8.98
N ASP A 186 -7.23 9.54 -8.99
CA ASP A 186 -7.53 8.12 -8.96
C ASP A 186 -7.22 7.47 -10.31
N ILE A 187 -6.55 6.32 -10.28
CA ILE A 187 -6.18 5.58 -11.49
C ILE A 187 -6.71 4.16 -11.47
N GLU A 188 -7.02 3.65 -12.65
CA GLU A 188 -7.35 2.24 -12.88
C GLU A 188 -6.33 1.64 -13.84
N ILE A 189 -5.66 0.56 -13.41
CA ILE A 189 -4.70 -0.18 -14.20
C ILE A 189 -5.45 -1.10 -15.17
N LYS A 190 -5.15 -0.95 -16.46
CA LYS A 190 -5.72 -1.73 -17.55
C LYS A 190 -4.82 -2.87 -18.00
N SER A 191 -3.51 -2.75 -17.79
CA SER A 191 -2.57 -3.83 -18.05
C SER A 191 -1.26 -3.61 -17.30
N SER A 192 -0.67 -4.69 -16.82
CA SER A 192 0.66 -4.73 -16.21
C SER A 192 1.46 -5.82 -16.89
N LYS A 193 2.71 -5.54 -17.26
CA LYS A 193 3.60 -6.55 -17.85
C LYS A 193 5.06 -6.19 -17.66
N ILE A 194 5.93 -7.20 -17.66
CA ILE A 194 7.37 -7.00 -17.79
C ILE A 194 7.69 -6.79 -19.27
N ILE A 195 8.54 -5.81 -19.59
CA ILE A 195 9.08 -5.60 -20.93
C ILE A 195 10.61 -5.47 -20.88
N ALA A 196 11.28 -5.93 -21.94
CA ALA A 196 12.68 -5.63 -22.17
C ALA A 196 12.83 -4.25 -22.80
N TYR A 197 13.75 -3.44 -22.28
CA TYR A 197 14.09 -2.13 -22.79
C TYR A 197 15.57 -1.84 -22.55
N GLU A 198 16.32 -1.52 -23.61
CA GLU A 198 17.77 -1.21 -23.55
C GLU A 198 18.58 -2.26 -22.73
N GLY A 199 18.25 -3.54 -22.91
CA GLY A 199 18.93 -4.66 -22.23
C GLY A 199 18.55 -4.86 -20.76
N ARG A 200 17.48 -4.22 -20.27
CA ARG A 200 16.95 -4.36 -18.90
C ARG A 200 15.47 -4.69 -18.89
N GLU A 201 15.01 -5.39 -17.87
CA GLU A 201 13.60 -5.62 -17.60
C GLU A 201 13.00 -4.49 -16.76
N ILE A 202 11.83 -4.00 -17.18
CA ILE A 202 11.04 -3.03 -16.43
C ILE A 202 9.58 -3.46 -16.34
N ILE A 203 8.87 -3.01 -15.31
CA ILE A 203 7.42 -3.19 -15.18
C ILE A 203 6.74 -2.06 -15.93
N ALA A 204 5.97 -2.38 -16.96
CA ALA A 204 5.15 -1.42 -17.70
C ALA A 204 3.69 -1.54 -17.28
N LEU A 205 3.17 -0.47 -16.68
CA LEU A 205 1.79 -0.29 -16.29
C LEU A 205 1.08 0.61 -17.32
N LYS A 206 -0.13 0.24 -17.72
CA LYS A 206 -1.05 1.12 -18.45
C LYS A 206 -2.22 1.44 -17.56
N ALA A 207 -2.50 2.72 -17.37
CA ALA A 207 -3.58 3.20 -16.54
C ALA A 207 -4.48 4.19 -17.27
N VAL A 208 -5.68 4.38 -16.75
CA VAL A 208 -6.56 5.48 -17.11
C VAL A 208 -6.89 6.29 -15.88
N LEU A 209 -6.94 7.60 -16.01
CA LEU A 209 -7.45 8.47 -14.95
C LEU A 209 -8.95 8.22 -14.77
N LYS A 210 -9.41 8.17 -13.52
CA LYS A 210 -10.80 7.99 -13.12
C LYS A 210 -11.37 9.26 -12.52
N GLU A 211 -12.68 9.27 -12.34
CA GLU A 211 -13.36 10.32 -11.59
C GLU A 211 -12.87 10.38 -10.15
N LYS A 212 -12.99 11.56 -9.53
CA LYS A 212 -12.69 11.76 -8.12
C LYS A 212 -13.52 10.78 -7.26
N TYR A 213 -12.92 10.28 -6.17
CA TYR A 213 -13.54 9.36 -5.21
C TYR A 213 -13.79 7.94 -5.75
N PHE A 214 -13.22 7.57 -6.89
CA PHE A 214 -13.30 6.20 -7.41
C PHE A 214 -12.69 5.18 -6.43
N VAL A 215 -11.52 5.49 -5.87
CA VAL A 215 -10.83 4.64 -4.89
C VAL A 215 -11.60 4.64 -3.56
N ASP A 216 -12.00 5.80 -3.05
CA ASP A 216 -12.77 5.93 -1.81
C ASP A 216 -14.08 5.13 -1.83
N LYS A 217 -14.80 5.13 -2.96
CA LYS A 217 -16.00 4.30 -3.15
C LYS A 217 -15.67 2.81 -3.00
N LYS A 218 -14.53 2.34 -3.53
CA LYS A 218 -14.11 0.93 -3.41
C LYS A 218 -13.74 0.57 -1.98
N ILE A 219 -13.02 1.44 -1.29
CA ILE A 219 -12.68 1.28 0.13
C ILE A 219 -13.96 1.18 0.95
N SER A 220 -14.86 2.16 0.85
CA SER A 220 -16.10 2.19 1.64
C SER A 220 -17.01 0.99 1.34
N ASN A 221 -17.10 0.56 0.08
CA ASN A 221 -17.90 -0.62 -0.28
C ASN A 221 -17.33 -1.92 0.31
N LEU A 222 -16.00 -2.10 0.27
CA LEU A 222 -15.38 -3.27 0.87
C LEU A 222 -15.47 -3.23 2.40
N GLU A 223 -15.25 -2.07 3.02
CA GLU A 223 -15.39 -1.87 4.46
C GLU A 223 -16.76 -2.33 4.96
N LYS A 224 -17.84 -1.85 4.33
CA LYS A 224 -19.22 -2.31 4.63
C LYS A 224 -19.39 -3.80 4.42
N LYS A 225 -18.88 -4.34 3.30
CA LYS A 225 -18.97 -5.78 2.99
C LYS A 225 -18.29 -6.63 4.06
N LEU A 226 -17.12 -6.22 4.55
CA LEU A 226 -16.37 -6.95 5.57
C LEU A 226 -17.00 -6.81 6.95
N SER A 227 -17.41 -5.61 7.36
CA SER A 227 -18.12 -5.40 8.62
C SER A 227 -19.45 -6.17 8.69
N ASN A 228 -20.18 -6.27 7.58
CA ASN A 228 -21.42 -7.04 7.52
C ASN A 228 -21.27 -8.54 7.82
N LYS A 229 -20.04 -9.09 7.76
CA LYS A 229 -19.77 -10.47 8.16
C LYS A 229 -19.85 -10.70 9.67
N PHE A 230 -19.93 -9.62 10.44
CA PHE A 230 -19.94 -9.63 11.91
C PHE A 230 -21.22 -9.00 12.49
N VAL A 231 -22.26 -8.78 11.69
CA VAL A 231 -23.53 -8.15 12.15
C VAL A 231 -24.25 -9.01 13.19
N ASP A 232 -24.13 -10.34 13.12
CA ASP A 232 -24.74 -11.26 14.09
C ASP A 232 -24.15 -11.12 15.51
N PHE A 233 -23.04 -10.39 15.65
CA PHE A 233 -22.35 -10.09 16.92
C PHE A 233 -22.67 -8.65 17.42
N ASP A 234 -23.78 -8.06 16.95
CA ASP A 234 -24.20 -6.67 17.20
C ASP A 234 -23.10 -5.64 16.92
N LYS A 235 -22.19 -5.98 15.99
CA LYS A 235 -21.07 -5.11 15.63
C LYS A 235 -21.53 -4.02 14.70
N SER A 236 -20.95 -2.83 14.90
CA SER A 236 -21.19 -1.69 14.02
C SER A 236 -20.78 -2.00 12.58
N ILE A 237 -21.39 -1.30 11.61
CA ILE A 237 -20.97 -1.32 10.21
C ILE A 237 -19.53 -0.82 9.98
N TYR A 238 -18.86 -0.34 11.03
CA TYR A 238 -17.48 0.15 11.05
C TYR A 238 -16.55 -0.76 11.88
N PHE A 239 -16.96 -2.00 12.17
CA PHE A 239 -16.15 -2.96 12.90
C PHE A 239 -14.85 -3.31 12.18
N VAL A 240 -14.90 -3.48 10.86
CA VAL A 240 -13.71 -3.48 10.02
C VAL A 240 -13.53 -2.07 9.48
N LYS A 241 -12.33 -1.49 9.63
CA LYS A 241 -11.96 -0.17 9.11
C LYS A 241 -10.80 -0.30 8.14
N LEU A 242 -10.90 0.37 6.99
CA LEU A 242 -9.91 0.36 5.93
C LEU A 242 -9.35 1.78 5.74
N ASP A 243 -8.21 2.09 6.38
CA ASP A 243 -7.56 3.40 6.34
C ASP A 243 -6.33 3.37 5.43
N PHE A 244 -6.57 3.37 4.11
CA PHE A 244 -5.55 3.36 3.08
C PHE A 244 -5.47 4.70 2.35
N LYS A 245 -4.27 5.27 2.28
CA LYS A 245 -4.00 6.60 1.71
C LYS A 245 -2.66 6.68 0.95
N LYS A 246 -1.98 5.56 0.69
CA LYS A 246 -0.61 5.54 0.14
C LYS A 246 -0.48 4.98 -1.29
N GLY A 247 -1.55 4.99 -2.10
CA GLY A 247 -1.46 4.72 -3.54
C GLY A 247 -1.42 3.25 -3.96
N PHE A 248 -1.33 2.28 -3.03
CA PHE A 248 -1.36 0.84 -3.32
C PHE A 248 -2.66 0.16 -2.87
N GLU A 249 -3.77 0.89 -2.96
CA GLU A 249 -5.04 0.54 -2.31
C GLU A 249 -5.62 -0.78 -2.84
N SER A 250 -5.52 -1.08 -4.13
CA SER A 250 -6.06 -2.34 -4.66
C SER A 250 -5.44 -3.60 -4.05
N TYR A 251 -4.13 -3.59 -3.75
CA TYR A 251 -3.47 -4.69 -3.07
C TYR A 251 -3.87 -4.76 -1.60
N ALA A 252 -3.87 -3.61 -0.92
CA ALA A 252 -4.22 -3.53 0.50
C ALA A 252 -5.67 -3.99 0.78
N LEU A 253 -6.59 -3.68 -0.14
CA LEU A 253 -7.98 -4.14 -0.09
C LEU A 253 -8.09 -5.66 -0.30
N GLU A 254 -7.36 -6.22 -1.26
CA GLU A 254 -7.33 -7.69 -1.48
C GLU A 254 -6.72 -8.43 -0.29
N PHE A 255 -5.68 -7.85 0.31
CA PHE A 255 -5.08 -8.34 1.55
C PHE A 255 -6.11 -8.38 2.68
N ALA A 256 -6.79 -7.26 2.95
CA ALA A 256 -7.78 -7.16 4.02
C ALA A 256 -8.96 -8.13 3.84
N GLU A 257 -9.48 -8.26 2.61
CA GLU A 257 -10.53 -9.23 2.31
C GLU A 257 -10.07 -10.67 2.56
N THR A 258 -8.86 -11.01 2.13
CA THR A 258 -8.27 -12.33 2.33
C THR A 258 -8.05 -12.63 3.82
N SER A 259 -7.56 -11.66 4.58
CA SER A 259 -7.39 -11.75 6.03
C SER A 259 -8.71 -12.04 6.73
N ILE A 260 -9.73 -11.21 6.53
CA ILE A 260 -11.04 -11.40 7.20
C ILE A 260 -11.67 -12.75 6.83
N ASN A 261 -11.57 -13.17 5.56
CA ASN A 261 -12.06 -14.49 5.16
C ASN A 261 -11.28 -15.64 5.81
N SER A 262 -9.96 -15.49 5.97
CA SER A 262 -9.12 -16.47 6.64
C SER A 262 -9.47 -16.59 8.13
N LEU A 263 -9.67 -15.47 8.81
CA LEU A 263 -10.11 -15.45 10.20
C LEU A 263 -11.40 -16.26 10.37
N ILE A 264 -12.45 -15.93 9.61
CA ILE A 264 -13.75 -16.60 9.72
C ILE A 264 -13.64 -18.09 9.40
N SER A 265 -12.85 -18.47 8.39
CA SER A 265 -12.79 -19.85 7.91
C SER A 265 -11.90 -20.76 8.74
N ASN A 266 -10.90 -20.21 9.40
CA ASN A 266 -9.86 -20.99 10.06
C ASN A 266 -9.78 -20.80 11.58
N PHE A 267 -10.53 -19.86 12.17
CA PHE A 267 -10.59 -19.73 13.62
C PHE A 267 -10.98 -21.08 14.28
N PRO A 268 -10.46 -21.40 15.48
CA PRO A 268 -10.80 -22.63 16.20
C PRO A 268 -12.30 -22.92 16.23
N LYS A 269 -12.66 -24.20 16.08
CA LYS A 269 -14.08 -24.66 16.05
C LYS A 269 -14.82 -24.56 17.39
N ASN A 270 -14.29 -23.83 18.38
CA ASN A 270 -15.03 -23.47 19.58
C ASN A 270 -15.85 -22.21 19.30
N LYS A 271 -17.17 -22.40 19.17
CA LYS A 271 -18.12 -21.33 18.85
C LYS A 271 -18.14 -20.24 19.92
N GLN A 272 -18.15 -20.60 21.21
CA GLN A 272 -18.19 -19.63 22.30
C GLN A 272 -16.92 -18.78 22.33
N LEU A 273 -15.74 -19.40 22.20
CA LEU A 273 -14.48 -18.66 22.15
C LEU A 273 -14.47 -17.67 20.99
N TYR A 274 -14.97 -18.09 19.81
CA TYR A 274 -15.07 -17.20 18.66
C TYR A 274 -16.03 -16.03 18.92
N GLU A 275 -17.23 -16.31 19.44
CA GLU A 275 -18.22 -15.29 19.81
C GLU A 275 -17.64 -14.29 20.81
N ASP A 276 -17.08 -14.76 21.93
CA ASP A 276 -16.50 -13.89 22.95
C ASP A 276 -15.32 -13.06 22.42
N THR A 277 -14.43 -13.69 21.63
CA THR A 277 -13.27 -12.99 21.04
C THR A 277 -13.72 -11.88 20.10
N ILE A 278 -14.68 -12.16 19.22
CA ILE A 278 -15.22 -11.14 18.31
C ILE A 278 -15.96 -10.07 19.10
N ASP A 279 -16.75 -10.43 20.11
CA ASP A 279 -17.49 -9.51 20.97
C ASP A 279 -16.60 -8.56 21.77
N ASP A 280 -15.46 -9.04 22.26
CA ASP A 280 -14.54 -8.20 23.00
C ASP A 280 -13.67 -7.31 22.11
N ILE A 281 -13.30 -7.76 20.90
CA ILE A 281 -12.63 -6.88 19.94
C ILE A 281 -13.58 -5.74 19.56
N LYS A 282 -13.12 -4.49 19.67
CA LYS A 282 -13.92 -3.32 19.30
C LYS A 282 -13.83 -3.00 17.82
N GLN A 283 -12.65 -3.19 17.22
CA GLN A 283 -12.42 -2.86 15.83
C GLN A 283 -11.22 -3.64 15.26
N ILE A 284 -11.29 -3.96 13.97
CA ILE A 284 -10.17 -4.46 13.16
C ILE A 284 -9.81 -3.37 12.14
N VAL A 285 -8.62 -2.81 12.23
CA VAL A 285 -8.15 -1.70 11.40
C VAL A 285 -7.04 -2.19 10.48
N PHE A 286 -7.28 -2.11 9.16
CA PHE A 286 -6.22 -2.23 8.17
C PHE A 286 -5.77 -0.84 7.75
N THR A 287 -4.46 -0.59 7.78
CA THR A 287 -3.91 0.73 7.42
C THR A 287 -2.60 0.62 6.66
N ASP A 288 -2.28 1.61 5.83
CA ASP A 288 -0.93 1.79 5.28
C ASP A 288 -0.13 2.88 6.02
N GLY A 289 -0.76 3.50 7.02
CA GLY A 289 -0.15 4.42 7.97
C GLY A 289 0.72 3.71 9.02
N ARG A 290 1.19 4.51 9.99
CA ARG A 290 1.91 3.99 11.16
C ARG A 290 0.88 3.43 12.15
N ILE A 291 1.13 2.23 12.66
CA ILE A 291 0.33 1.66 13.75
C ILE A 291 0.68 2.39 15.06
N PRO A 292 -0.32 2.80 15.87
CA PRO A 292 -0.10 3.64 17.05
C PRO A 292 0.44 2.83 18.25
N VAL A 293 1.63 2.26 18.14
CA VAL A 293 2.28 1.52 19.24
C VAL A 293 3.10 2.43 20.16
N PRO A 294 3.18 2.14 21.48
CA PRO A 294 3.88 2.97 22.45
C PRO A 294 5.37 3.19 22.16
N THR A 295 6.04 2.17 21.61
CA THR A 295 7.46 2.23 21.24
C THR A 295 7.71 3.10 20.00
N GLY A 296 6.66 3.37 19.24
CA GLY A 296 6.76 3.99 17.93
C GLY A 296 7.44 3.13 16.86
N SER A 297 7.70 1.85 17.10
CA SER A 297 8.27 0.96 16.08
C SER A 297 7.35 0.82 14.87
N ASP A 298 7.91 0.72 13.67
CA ASP A 298 7.13 0.36 12.49
C ASP A 298 6.94 -1.16 12.45
N ILE A 299 5.71 -1.61 12.65
CA ILE A 299 5.34 -3.02 12.77
C ILE A 299 4.22 -3.36 11.76
N SER A 300 4.02 -4.64 11.50
CA SER A 300 3.03 -5.10 10.51
C SER A 300 1.68 -5.45 11.09
N GLY A 301 1.59 -5.64 12.40
CA GLY A 301 0.35 -5.94 13.11
C GLY A 301 0.51 -5.67 14.59
N TRP A 302 -0.61 -5.45 15.27
CA TRP A 302 -0.66 -5.23 16.72
C TRP A 302 -2.07 -5.43 17.24
N PHE A 303 -2.19 -6.15 18.35
CA PHE A 303 -3.39 -6.10 19.18
C PHE A 303 -3.20 -5.13 20.35
N ASP A 304 -3.95 -4.02 20.34
CA ASP A 304 -4.00 -3.08 21.44
C ASP A 304 -4.98 -3.57 22.50
N GLN A 305 -4.46 -4.21 23.55
CA GLN A 305 -5.26 -4.74 24.66
C GLN A 305 -6.12 -3.67 25.37
N TYR A 306 -5.66 -2.42 25.45
CA TYR A 306 -6.35 -1.38 26.21
C TYR A 306 -7.57 -0.87 25.45
N ASN A 307 -7.39 -0.63 24.15
CA ASN A 307 -8.48 -0.18 23.29
C ASN A 307 -9.27 -1.35 22.68
N LYS A 308 -8.77 -2.59 22.80
CA LYS A 308 -9.26 -3.81 22.16
C LYS A 308 -9.37 -3.64 20.64
N ILE A 309 -8.33 -3.08 20.02
CA ILE A 309 -8.28 -2.83 18.57
C ILE A 309 -7.17 -3.67 17.95
N LEU A 310 -7.50 -4.39 16.90
CA LEU A 310 -6.54 -5.15 16.11
C LEU A 310 -6.10 -4.29 14.91
N TYR A 311 -4.81 -4.02 14.78
CA TYR A 311 -4.22 -3.29 13.67
C TYR A 311 -3.43 -4.23 12.76
N ILE A 312 -3.55 -4.05 11.44
CA ILE A 312 -2.73 -4.73 10.45
C ILE A 312 -2.26 -3.71 9.40
N LYS A 313 -1.00 -3.82 8.99
CA LYS A 313 -0.38 -3.01 7.93
C LYS A 313 -0.05 -3.85 6.69
N PRO A 314 -0.96 -3.93 5.70
CA PRO A 314 -0.77 -4.76 4.51
C PRO A 314 0.45 -4.36 3.67
N THR A 315 0.76 -3.07 3.59
CA THR A 315 1.77 -2.52 2.67
C THR A 315 3.21 -2.63 3.19
N THR A 316 3.47 -3.46 4.21
CA THR A 316 4.86 -3.68 4.65
C THR A 316 5.67 -4.46 3.61
N PRO A 317 6.98 -4.15 3.46
CA PRO A 317 7.82 -4.77 2.44
C PRO A 317 7.77 -6.30 2.41
N ARG A 318 7.70 -6.94 3.59
CA ARG A 318 7.63 -8.40 3.70
C ARG A 318 6.43 -9.03 2.98
N PHE A 319 5.27 -8.38 3.07
CA PHE A 319 4.04 -8.85 2.43
C PHE A 319 4.01 -8.51 0.95
N VAL A 320 4.39 -7.27 0.60
CA VAL A 320 4.35 -6.84 -0.80
C VAL A 320 5.32 -7.65 -1.66
N LEU A 321 6.44 -8.11 -1.11
CA LEU A 321 7.43 -8.90 -1.84
C LEU A 321 7.28 -10.42 -1.73
N ASN A 322 6.38 -10.92 -0.88
CA ASN A 322 6.24 -12.36 -0.62
C ASN A 322 7.59 -13.02 -0.21
N ILE A 323 8.36 -12.33 0.63
CA ILE A 323 9.69 -12.80 1.09
C ILE A 323 9.59 -13.63 2.37
N ASP A 324 8.53 -13.44 3.15
CA ASP A 324 8.26 -14.20 4.36
C ASP A 324 7.38 -15.42 4.03
N LYS A 325 7.88 -16.63 4.30
CA LYS A 325 7.14 -17.88 4.08
C LYS A 325 6.20 -18.20 5.25
N SER A 326 6.48 -17.66 6.43
CA SER A 326 5.69 -17.90 7.64
C SER A 326 4.46 -17.00 7.73
N MET A 327 4.51 -15.82 7.08
CA MET A 327 3.48 -14.80 7.18
C MET A 327 2.97 -14.31 5.82
N ASP A 328 1.64 -14.29 5.69
CA ASP A 328 0.91 -13.63 4.62
C ASP A 328 -0.40 -13.01 5.15
N SER A 329 -1.30 -12.57 4.27
CA SER A 329 -2.59 -12.01 4.70
C SER A 329 -3.44 -12.98 5.52
N LYS A 330 -3.38 -14.28 5.22
CA LYS A 330 -4.21 -15.29 5.88
C LYS A 330 -3.70 -15.64 7.26
N THR A 331 -2.39 -15.67 7.45
CA THR A 331 -1.78 -16.07 8.73
C THR A 331 -1.53 -14.86 9.64
N THR A 332 -1.30 -13.66 9.10
CA THR A 332 -1.10 -12.44 9.91
C THR A 332 -2.30 -12.14 10.81
N ILE A 333 -3.52 -12.21 10.27
CA ILE A 333 -4.72 -11.98 11.09
C ILE A 333 -4.90 -13.05 12.17
N LEU A 334 -4.51 -14.30 11.91
CA LEU A 334 -4.59 -15.38 12.90
C LEU A 334 -3.58 -15.16 14.03
N HIS A 335 -2.38 -14.65 13.71
CA HIS A 335 -1.39 -14.23 14.69
C HIS A 335 -1.94 -13.11 15.59
N GLU A 336 -2.46 -12.04 14.99
CA GLU A 336 -2.94 -10.89 15.79
C GLU A 336 -4.17 -11.24 16.62
N VAL A 337 -5.08 -12.06 16.09
CA VAL A 337 -6.23 -12.54 16.85
C VAL A 337 -5.80 -13.51 17.96
N ALA A 338 -4.69 -14.24 17.80
CA ALA A 338 -4.16 -15.05 18.88
C ALA A 338 -3.80 -14.18 20.10
N HIS A 339 -3.16 -13.02 19.91
CA HIS A 339 -2.91 -12.10 21.03
C HIS A 339 -4.20 -11.68 21.74
N ALA A 340 -5.29 -11.44 20.99
CA ALA A 340 -6.59 -11.17 21.58
C ALA A 340 -7.14 -12.37 22.37
N VAL A 341 -7.06 -13.58 21.82
CA VAL A 341 -7.47 -14.82 22.49
C VAL A 341 -6.69 -15.04 23.79
N ASP A 342 -5.38 -14.84 23.77
CA ASP A 342 -4.53 -14.97 24.95
C ASP A 342 -4.91 -13.95 26.01
N GLN A 343 -4.89 -12.66 25.67
CA GLN A 343 -4.97 -11.57 26.63
C GLN A 343 -6.38 -11.29 27.16
N LEU A 344 -7.42 -11.73 26.46
CA LEU A 344 -8.82 -11.47 26.85
C LEU A 344 -9.50 -12.68 27.49
N HIS A 345 -9.13 -13.90 27.10
CA HIS A 345 -9.92 -15.09 27.42
C HIS A 345 -9.15 -16.20 28.13
N LEU A 346 -7.85 -16.35 27.89
CA LEU A 346 -7.13 -17.56 28.26
C LEU A 346 -5.92 -17.35 29.18
N ASP A 347 -5.30 -16.16 29.17
CA ASP A 347 -4.12 -15.78 29.94
C ASP A 347 -3.00 -16.84 29.92
N PHE A 348 -2.77 -17.47 28.76
CA PHE A 348 -1.78 -18.54 28.60
C PHE A 348 -0.35 -18.06 28.77
N SER A 349 -0.01 -16.88 28.23
CA SER A 349 1.31 -16.29 28.42
C SER A 349 1.67 -16.09 29.89
N MET A 350 0.67 -15.98 30.78
CA MET A 350 0.86 -15.89 32.23
C MET A 350 0.75 -17.25 32.95
N ASN A 351 0.40 -18.33 32.25
CA ASN A 351 0.22 -19.65 32.83
C ASN A 351 1.56 -20.34 33.12
N ALA A 352 1.79 -20.76 34.37
CA ALA A 352 3.03 -21.42 34.77
C ALA A 352 3.32 -22.73 34.00
N LYS A 353 2.28 -23.51 33.66
CA LYS A 353 2.43 -24.75 32.89
C LYS A 353 2.79 -24.46 31.43
N PHE A 354 2.20 -23.42 30.84
CA PHE A 354 2.56 -23.01 29.48
C PHE A 354 3.97 -22.42 29.42
N ASN A 355 4.40 -21.69 30.45
CA ASN A 355 5.79 -21.24 30.60
C ASN A 355 6.80 -22.38 30.60
N GLN A 356 6.48 -23.51 31.24
CA GLN A 356 7.32 -24.69 31.18
C GLN A 356 7.38 -25.26 29.75
N ILE A 357 6.23 -25.45 29.11
CA ILE A 357 6.13 -25.96 27.74
C ILE A 357 6.92 -25.06 26.77
N TYR A 358 6.77 -23.75 26.87
CA TYR A 358 7.52 -22.75 26.10
C TYR A 358 9.02 -22.97 26.22
N ASN A 359 9.55 -23.11 27.44
CA ASN A 359 10.99 -23.30 27.63
C ASN A 359 11.51 -24.63 27.07
N GLU A 360 10.67 -25.65 26.99
CA GLU A 360 11.01 -26.96 26.42
C GLU A 360 10.99 -26.94 24.87
N GLU A 361 10.02 -26.26 24.24
CA GLU A 361 9.77 -26.38 22.80
C GLU A 361 10.19 -25.16 21.96
N LYS A 362 10.44 -23.99 22.57
CA LYS A 362 10.75 -22.75 21.82
C LYS A 362 11.93 -22.87 20.86
N ALA A 363 12.98 -23.62 21.23
CA ALA A 363 14.18 -23.73 20.43
C ALA A 363 13.92 -24.37 19.06
N ALA A 364 13.00 -25.35 19.00
CA ALA A 364 12.62 -25.99 17.74
C ALA A 364 11.75 -25.07 16.88
N VAL A 365 10.86 -24.30 17.50
CA VAL A 365 9.99 -23.34 16.80
C VAL A 365 10.80 -22.19 16.19
N ILE A 366 11.72 -21.56 16.93
CA ILE A 366 12.50 -20.42 16.43
C ILE A 366 13.43 -20.77 15.26
N GLN A 367 13.77 -22.04 15.09
CA GLN A 367 14.62 -22.54 14.00
C GLN A 367 13.82 -22.91 12.75
N ASN A 368 12.48 -22.86 12.80
CA ASN A 368 11.62 -23.29 11.70
C ASN A 368 11.00 -22.10 10.95
N GLU A 369 11.58 -21.78 9.79
CA GLU A 369 11.14 -20.69 8.92
C GLU A 369 9.72 -20.86 8.33
N THR A 370 9.16 -22.07 8.36
CA THR A 370 7.76 -22.31 7.97
C THR A 370 6.81 -21.77 9.04
N ILE A 371 7.23 -21.77 10.31
CA ILE A 371 6.41 -21.32 11.44
C ILE A 371 6.64 -19.86 11.75
N THR A 372 7.90 -19.43 11.88
CA THR A 372 8.28 -18.08 12.32
C THR A 372 9.42 -17.54 11.49
N SER A 373 9.35 -16.25 11.15
CA SER A 373 10.44 -15.55 10.47
C SER A 373 11.49 -15.09 11.49
N GLU A 374 12.78 -15.24 11.15
CA GLU A 374 13.92 -14.68 11.91
C GLU A 374 13.90 -14.96 13.43
N GLY A 375 13.35 -16.11 13.84
CA GLY A 375 13.23 -16.48 15.26
C GLY A 375 12.25 -15.63 16.07
N TYR A 376 11.34 -14.90 15.42
CA TYR A 376 10.36 -13.98 16.03
C TYR A 376 9.56 -14.59 17.20
N ALA A 377 9.17 -15.86 17.11
CA ALA A 377 8.51 -16.60 18.21
C ALA A 377 9.33 -16.64 19.52
N GLY A 378 10.63 -16.33 19.49
CA GLY A 378 11.51 -16.31 20.66
C GLY A 378 11.52 -14.98 21.42
N ASN A 379 10.86 -13.94 20.91
CA ASN A 379 10.87 -12.61 21.51
C ASN A 379 10.27 -12.59 22.91
N ASN A 380 9.14 -13.27 23.10
CA ASN A 380 8.52 -13.51 24.40
C ASN A 380 7.47 -14.63 24.27
N ILE A 381 6.90 -15.05 25.40
CA ILE A 381 5.91 -16.14 25.42
C ILE A 381 4.58 -15.78 24.74
N SER A 382 4.19 -14.50 24.69
CA SER A 382 3.00 -14.05 23.95
C SER A 382 3.19 -14.23 22.45
N GLU A 383 4.35 -13.84 21.90
CA GLU A 383 4.69 -14.07 20.49
C GLU A 383 4.80 -15.56 20.18
N TYR A 384 5.38 -16.34 21.09
CA TYR A 384 5.42 -17.79 20.95
C TYR A 384 4.01 -18.38 20.85
N PHE A 385 3.12 -18.02 21.77
CA PHE A 385 1.73 -18.45 21.74
C PHE A 385 1.07 -18.08 20.42
N ALA A 386 1.21 -16.82 19.97
CA ALA A 386 0.59 -16.34 18.76
C ALA A 386 1.10 -17.07 17.50
N GLU A 387 2.40 -17.35 17.43
CA GLU A 387 3.00 -18.11 16.33
C GLU A 387 2.54 -19.58 16.30
N VAL A 388 2.43 -20.23 17.47
CA VAL A 388 1.92 -21.59 17.59
C VAL A 388 0.42 -21.64 17.22
N PHE A 389 -0.39 -20.74 17.79
CA PHE A 389 -1.83 -20.64 17.50
C PHE A 389 -2.08 -20.43 16.00
N LYS A 390 -1.38 -19.45 15.40
CA LYS A 390 -1.40 -19.18 13.97
C LYS A 390 -1.12 -20.44 13.17
N ALA A 391 -0.10 -21.21 13.55
CA ALA A 391 0.31 -22.41 12.82
C ALA A 391 -0.71 -23.56 12.95
N ILE A 392 -1.29 -23.79 14.14
CA ILE A 392 -2.33 -24.82 14.37
C ILE A 392 -3.53 -24.57 13.46
N TYR A 393 -3.96 -23.32 13.40
CA TYR A 393 -5.14 -22.88 12.66
C TYR A 393 -4.81 -22.31 11.27
N SER A 394 -3.59 -22.50 10.79
CA SER A 394 -3.19 -21.99 9.49
C SER A 394 -4.00 -22.66 8.37
N PRO A 395 -4.37 -21.96 7.28
CA PRO A 395 -4.91 -22.61 6.10
C PRO A 395 -3.86 -23.50 5.40
N TYR A 396 -2.56 -23.32 5.68
CA TYR A 396 -1.48 -24.07 5.07
C TYR A 396 -1.18 -25.36 5.83
N SER A 397 -1.31 -26.51 5.14
CA SER A 397 -1.06 -27.82 5.75
C SER A 397 0.39 -28.00 6.20
N GLU A 398 1.35 -27.39 5.50
CA GLU A 398 2.76 -27.44 5.89
C GLU A 398 3.01 -26.81 7.26
N GLN A 399 2.35 -25.69 7.57
CA GLN A 399 2.46 -25.04 8.88
C GLN A 399 1.82 -25.90 9.98
N ARG A 400 0.62 -26.45 9.71
CA ARG A 400 -0.07 -27.35 10.65
C ARG A 400 0.73 -28.61 10.96
N GLN A 401 1.32 -29.22 9.94
CA GLN A 401 2.14 -30.43 10.10
C GLN A 401 3.44 -30.12 10.85
N ALA A 402 4.14 -29.05 10.45
CA ALA A 402 5.39 -28.66 11.09
C ALA A 402 5.20 -28.36 12.58
N ILE A 403 4.17 -27.60 12.96
CA ILE A 403 3.96 -27.25 14.38
C ILE A 403 3.59 -28.45 15.24
N GLN A 404 2.82 -29.40 14.69
CA GLN A 404 2.47 -30.64 15.37
C GLN A 404 3.68 -31.52 15.66
N GLU A 405 4.70 -31.49 14.80
CA GLU A 405 5.94 -32.26 14.96
C GLU A 405 6.90 -31.58 15.94
N ILE A 406 7.12 -30.26 15.81
CA ILE A 406 8.17 -29.56 16.55
C ILE A 406 7.74 -29.03 17.91
N ALA A 407 6.44 -28.81 18.14
CA ALA A 407 5.89 -28.31 19.39
C ALA A 407 4.60 -29.04 19.83
N PRO A 408 4.60 -30.40 19.90
CA PRO A 408 3.39 -31.18 20.17
C PRO A 408 2.75 -30.88 21.53
N LYS A 409 3.53 -30.51 22.55
CA LYS A 409 2.98 -30.18 23.88
C LYS A 409 2.25 -28.85 23.84
N SER A 410 2.81 -27.85 23.13
CA SER A 410 2.17 -26.56 22.92
C SER A 410 0.85 -26.73 22.16
N VAL A 411 0.87 -27.50 21.07
CA VAL A 411 -0.34 -27.80 20.29
C VAL A 411 -1.41 -28.45 21.16
N SER A 412 -1.05 -29.53 21.85
CA SER A 412 -2.00 -30.26 22.71
C SER A 412 -2.57 -29.39 23.83
N PHE A 413 -1.73 -28.54 24.45
CA PHE A 413 -2.15 -27.65 25.52
C PHE A 413 -3.15 -26.60 25.03
N ILE A 414 -2.86 -25.94 23.90
CA ILE A 414 -3.70 -24.90 23.32
C ILE A 414 -5.04 -25.48 22.88
N GLU A 415 -5.03 -26.59 22.12
CA GLU A 415 -6.26 -27.23 21.66
C GLU A 415 -7.14 -27.72 22.81
N GLN A 416 -6.53 -28.31 23.85
CA GLN A 416 -7.25 -28.75 25.04
C GLN A 416 -7.94 -27.57 25.72
N LYS A 417 -7.21 -26.46 25.92
CA LYS A 417 -7.75 -25.30 26.62
C LYS A 417 -8.83 -24.60 25.83
N ILE A 418 -8.66 -24.48 24.50
CA ILE A 418 -9.71 -23.99 23.61
C ILE A 418 -10.94 -24.90 23.69
N LYS A 419 -10.78 -26.22 23.76
CA LYS A 419 -11.92 -27.15 23.92
C LYS A 419 -12.61 -27.04 25.29
N GLU A 420 -11.87 -26.70 26.33
CA GLU A 420 -12.38 -26.50 27.70
C GLU A 420 -13.08 -25.16 27.92
N TYR A 421 -12.88 -24.18 27.02
CA TYR A 421 -13.50 -22.86 27.09
C TYR A 421 -15.02 -22.95 26.91
N LYS A 422 -15.77 -22.29 27.79
CA LYS A 422 -17.23 -22.43 27.95
C LYS A 422 -17.94 -21.11 28.07
#